data_AF-A0A9W9EW76-F1
#
_entry.id   AF-A0A9W9EW76-F1
#
_cell.length_a   1.000
_cell.length_b   1.000
_cell.length_c   1.000
_cell.angle_alpha   90.00
_cell.angle_beta   90.00
_cell.angle_gamma   90.00
#
_symmetry.space_group_name_H-M   'P 1'
#
loop_
_entity.id
_entity.type
_entity.pdbx_description
1 polymer ?
#
loop_
_entity_poly.entity_id
_entity_poly.type
_entity_poly.pdbx_seq_one_letter_code
_entity_poly.pdbx_strand_id
1 'polypeptide(L)'
;MATSRSATNTIGAASPQRSPRHVKLDGRTLEGGGQLVRNALALSALTSQPITVEHVCGNRGGKTGLKASHAAAVKLVGDISRSKVTSGQVGSQGVTFEPPCSSNADGEESLLREDGPLHSPNAIAGDSAARLVSLTRRKLCSEYNIRLPTPGSALYPYLLWAGSHTSTPSIKVNIIGGTNGTNSPSYDYAAQVMVPNFQKLGLPPLYVALHKRGWTTGVVSMGFVTFHIHPLQSCEQTRNIGTALPKFPRINIMDYDRGKITSIRITVLALDALLPGTTIGEQLQTVRQFAERHTRRTLRKALKTLDASLFDQDYWNSGRKVPIEIHTSEATTNVSRFYILLVACTSEASG
;
A
#
# COMPACT_ATOMS: atom_id res chain seq x y z
N MET A 1 -42.00 54.61 -41.51
CA MET A 1 -41.95 53.29 -40.86
C MET A 1 -40.84 52.50 -41.54
N ALA A 2 -39.61 52.53 -41.01
CA ALA A 2 -39.09 51.65 -39.96
C ALA A 2 -38.95 50.20 -40.47
N THR A 3 -37.84 49.47 -40.40
CA THR A 3 -36.53 49.64 -39.73
C THR A 3 -35.63 48.47 -40.17
N SER A 4 -34.31 48.67 -40.16
CA SER A 4 -33.26 47.65 -40.23
C SER A 4 -33.32 46.60 -39.11
N ARG A 5 -32.87 45.36 -39.36
CA ARG A 5 -32.31 44.41 -38.36
C ARG A 5 -31.31 43.48 -39.07
N SER A 6 -30.00 43.62 -38.84
CA SER A 6 -29.19 43.23 -37.68
C SER A 6 -28.66 41.80 -37.80
N ALA A 7 -27.33 41.71 -37.97
CA ALA A 7 -26.53 40.50 -37.89
C ALA A 7 -26.69 39.82 -36.52
N THR A 8 -26.73 38.49 -36.51
CA THR A 8 -26.48 37.69 -35.32
C THR A 8 -25.33 36.72 -35.61
N ASN A 9 -24.19 37.12 -35.08
CA ASN A 9 -22.95 36.37 -35.00
C ASN A 9 -23.22 35.10 -34.17
N THR A 10 -23.08 33.92 -34.78
CA THR A 10 -23.22 32.66 -34.05
C THR A 10 -21.89 32.36 -33.39
N ILE A 11 -21.79 32.71 -32.10
CA ILE A 11 -20.65 32.38 -31.24
C ILE A 11 -20.54 30.86 -31.19
N GLY A 12 -19.44 30.32 -31.71
CA GLY A 12 -19.10 28.91 -31.60
C GLY A 12 -19.08 28.49 -30.13
N ALA A 13 -19.97 27.58 -29.77
CA ALA A 13 -20.01 26.97 -28.45
C ALA A 13 -18.68 26.26 -28.20
N ALA A 14 -17.90 26.79 -27.25
CA ALA A 14 -16.70 26.15 -26.76
C ALA A 14 -17.03 24.73 -26.30
N SER A 15 -16.26 23.75 -26.80
CA SER A 15 -16.31 22.36 -26.39
C SER A 15 -16.24 22.27 -24.85
N PRO A 16 -17.13 21.55 -24.16
CA PRO A 16 -17.09 21.48 -22.71
C PRO A 16 -15.81 20.76 -22.29
N GLN A 17 -14.87 21.52 -21.72
CA GLN A 17 -13.76 21.02 -20.92
C GLN A 17 -14.35 20.10 -19.84
N ARG A 18 -14.20 18.78 -20.01
CA ARG A 18 -14.74 17.79 -19.07
C ARG A 18 -13.96 17.91 -17.77
N SER A 19 -14.53 18.60 -16.78
CA SER A 19 -14.02 18.62 -15.41
C SER A 19 -13.83 17.18 -14.90
N PRO A 20 -12.79 16.90 -14.09
CA PRO A 20 -12.59 15.57 -13.54
C PRO A 20 -13.83 15.14 -12.77
N ARG A 21 -14.39 13.97 -13.11
CA ARG A 21 -15.61 13.44 -12.50
C ARG A 21 -15.39 13.28 -11.00
N HIS A 22 -16.02 14.11 -10.18
CA HIS A 22 -15.98 13.97 -8.72
C HIS A 22 -16.68 12.67 -8.29
N VAL A 23 -15.98 11.78 -7.58
CA VAL A 23 -16.57 10.52 -7.10
C VAL A 23 -17.13 10.69 -5.70
N LYS A 24 -18.38 10.29 -5.50
CA LYS A 24 -18.99 10.19 -4.17
C LYS A 24 -19.00 8.74 -3.71
N LEU A 25 -18.53 8.50 -2.49
CA LEU A 25 -18.45 7.19 -1.87
C LEU A 25 -19.22 7.19 -0.56
N ASP A 26 -19.97 6.12 -0.31
CA ASP A 26 -20.67 5.91 0.95
C ASP A 26 -19.81 5.07 1.90
N GLY A 27 -19.45 5.64 3.04
CA GLY A 27 -18.71 4.99 4.12
C GLY A 27 -19.53 3.95 4.89
N ARG A 28 -20.75 3.64 4.46
CA ARG A 28 -21.54 2.49 4.90
C ARG A 28 -21.33 1.25 4.00
N THR A 29 -20.65 1.38 2.86
CA THR A 29 -20.45 0.23 1.96
C THR A 29 -19.41 -0.74 2.54
N LEU A 30 -19.69 -2.05 2.47
CA LEU A 30 -18.86 -3.13 3.02
C LEU A 30 -18.51 -2.90 4.50
N GLU A 31 -17.24 -3.00 4.90
CA GLU A 31 -16.82 -2.71 6.27
C GLU A 31 -16.95 -1.22 6.66
N GLY A 32 -17.17 -0.34 5.68
CA GLY A 32 -17.38 1.10 5.86
C GLY A 32 -16.23 1.84 6.57
N GLY A 33 -15.10 1.16 6.74
CA GLY A 33 -14.09 1.50 7.74
C GLY A 33 -12.92 2.29 7.18
N GLY A 34 -11.78 2.17 7.87
CA GLY A 34 -10.53 2.84 7.49
C GLY A 34 -9.93 2.35 6.18
N GLN A 35 -10.23 1.13 5.73
CA GLN A 35 -9.69 0.59 4.47
C GLN A 35 -10.27 1.32 3.26
N LEU A 36 -11.59 1.58 3.25
CA LEU A 36 -12.24 2.35 2.20
C LEU A 36 -11.60 3.74 2.08
N VAL A 37 -11.47 4.46 3.19
CA VAL A 37 -10.86 5.80 3.22
C VAL A 37 -9.43 5.76 2.69
N ARG A 38 -8.59 4.82 3.16
CA ARG A 38 -7.19 4.70 2.73
C ARG A 38 -7.06 4.41 1.23
N ASN A 39 -7.85 3.49 0.71
CA ASN A 39 -7.82 3.12 -0.71
C ASN A 39 -8.34 4.25 -1.58
N ALA A 40 -9.45 4.89 -1.18
CA ALA A 40 -10.03 6.00 -1.91
C ALA A 40 -9.05 7.18 -2.03
N LEU A 41 -8.39 7.57 -0.92
CA LEU A 41 -7.37 8.61 -0.92
C LEU A 41 -6.18 8.28 -1.84
N ALA A 42 -5.66 7.05 -1.76
CA ALA A 42 -4.54 6.61 -2.58
C ALA A 42 -4.89 6.62 -4.07
N LEU A 43 -6.06 6.09 -4.44
CA LEU A 43 -6.54 6.08 -5.82
C LEU A 43 -6.84 7.49 -6.32
N SER A 44 -7.46 8.34 -5.49
CA SER A 44 -7.71 9.74 -5.82
C SER A 44 -6.40 10.49 -6.10
N ALA A 45 -5.39 10.33 -5.25
CA ALA A 45 -4.08 10.92 -5.44
C ALA A 45 -3.35 10.41 -6.70
N LEU A 46 -3.52 9.13 -7.05
CA LEU A 46 -2.93 8.52 -8.26
C LEU A 46 -3.64 8.93 -9.56
N THR A 47 -4.96 9.06 -9.52
CA THR A 47 -5.80 9.32 -10.71
C THR A 47 -6.12 10.80 -10.90
N SER A 48 -5.69 11.66 -9.97
CA SER A 48 -6.10 13.06 -9.84
C SER A 48 -7.61 13.27 -9.92
N GLN A 49 -8.38 12.30 -9.44
CA GLN A 49 -9.83 12.36 -9.44
C GLN A 49 -10.34 12.79 -8.06
N PRO A 50 -11.03 13.94 -7.92
CA PRO A 50 -11.57 14.37 -6.64
C PRO A 50 -12.58 13.37 -6.07
N ILE A 51 -12.56 13.18 -4.76
CA ILE A 51 -13.47 12.28 -4.06
C ILE A 51 -14.12 12.93 -2.84
N THR A 52 -15.33 12.48 -2.51
CA THR A 52 -15.95 12.68 -1.20
C THR A 52 -16.37 11.34 -0.64
N VAL A 53 -15.96 11.05 0.58
CA VAL A 53 -16.46 9.91 1.36
C VAL A 53 -17.40 10.46 2.42
N GLU A 54 -18.66 10.04 2.42
CA GLU A 54 -19.65 10.37 3.45
C GLU A 54 -19.87 9.19 4.39
N HIS A 55 -20.56 9.38 5.51
CA HIS A 55 -20.92 8.32 6.48
C HIS A 55 -19.76 7.38 6.89
N VAL A 56 -18.55 7.92 7.06
CA VAL A 56 -17.35 7.14 7.41
C VAL A 56 -17.60 6.35 8.70
N CYS A 57 -17.37 5.04 8.66
CA CYS A 57 -17.65 4.12 9.77
C CYS A 57 -19.13 4.14 10.23
N GLY A 58 -20.07 4.52 9.37
CA GLY A 58 -21.48 4.72 9.72
C GLY A 58 -22.22 3.45 10.14
N ASN A 59 -21.75 2.26 9.73
CA ASN A 59 -22.37 0.98 10.08
C ASN A 59 -21.81 0.33 11.35
N ARG A 60 -20.85 0.97 12.04
CA ARG A 60 -20.27 0.40 13.27
C ARG A 60 -21.17 0.71 14.45
N GLY A 61 -21.52 -0.30 15.25
CA GLY A 61 -22.27 -0.14 16.51
C GLY A 61 -21.53 0.63 17.62
N GLY A 62 -20.40 1.29 17.31
CA GLY A 62 -19.59 2.08 18.23
C GLY A 62 -19.29 3.46 17.65
N LYS A 63 -18.14 4.06 17.99
CA LYS A 63 -17.77 5.40 17.49
C LYS A 63 -17.70 5.44 15.95
N THR A 64 -18.56 6.26 15.35
CA THR A 64 -18.60 6.58 13.92
C THR A 64 -17.62 7.71 13.58
N GLY A 65 -17.40 7.96 12.29
CA GLY A 65 -16.47 8.96 11.79
C GLY A 65 -15.01 8.51 11.70
N LEU A 66 -14.14 9.41 11.27
CA LEU A 66 -12.70 9.17 11.14
C LEU A 66 -12.07 8.89 12.51
N LYS A 67 -11.40 7.74 12.64
CA LYS A 67 -10.54 7.46 13.80
C LYS A 67 -9.21 8.19 13.65
N ALA A 68 -8.44 8.28 14.73
CA ALA A 68 -7.09 8.88 14.73
C ALA A 68 -6.20 8.34 13.59
N SER A 69 -6.25 7.03 13.34
CA SER A 69 -5.52 6.38 12.25
C SER A 69 -5.97 6.83 10.86
N HIS A 70 -7.27 7.09 10.68
CA HIS A 70 -7.84 7.51 9.39
C HIS A 70 -7.49 8.98 9.13
N ALA A 71 -7.71 9.86 10.11
CA ALA A 71 -7.39 11.29 10.00
C ALA A 71 -5.90 11.51 9.72
N ALA A 72 -5.04 10.73 10.37
CA ALA A 72 -3.61 10.83 10.14
C ALA A 72 -3.19 10.30 8.75
N ALA A 73 -3.88 9.29 8.20
CA ALA A 73 -3.70 8.86 6.80
C ALA A 73 -4.20 9.93 5.81
N VAL A 74 -5.35 10.56 6.07
CA VAL A 74 -5.88 11.68 5.29
C VAL A 74 -4.86 12.82 5.24
N LYS A 75 -4.38 13.25 6.40
CA LYS A 75 -3.37 14.31 6.50
C LYS A 75 -2.10 13.94 5.74
N LEU A 76 -1.56 12.75 5.98
CA LEU A 76 -0.33 12.27 5.35
C LEU A 76 -0.43 12.24 3.82
N VAL A 77 -1.49 11.61 3.28
CA VAL A 77 -1.67 11.54 1.83
C VAL A 77 -1.91 12.94 1.27
N GLY A 78 -2.69 13.78 1.95
CA GLY A 78 -2.90 15.18 1.59
C GLY A 78 -1.59 15.96 1.49
N ASP A 79 -0.74 15.88 2.51
CA ASP A 79 0.55 16.57 2.58
C ASP A 79 1.50 16.10 1.46
N ILE A 80 1.64 14.78 1.27
CA ILE A 80 2.58 14.22 0.28
C ILE A 80 2.11 14.53 -1.15
N SER A 81 0.80 14.42 -1.41
CA SER A 81 0.23 14.68 -2.74
C SER A 81 -0.07 16.16 -3.01
N ARG A 82 0.09 17.02 -2.00
CA ARG A 82 -0.33 18.43 -1.98
C ARG A 82 -1.82 18.63 -2.28
N SER A 83 -2.64 17.68 -1.86
CA SER A 83 -4.08 17.70 -2.08
C SER A 83 -4.79 18.58 -1.06
N LYS A 84 -5.85 19.27 -1.50
CA LYS A 84 -6.72 20.01 -0.60
C LYS A 84 -7.68 19.04 0.08
N VAL A 85 -7.81 19.17 1.39
CA VAL A 85 -8.64 18.28 2.22
C VAL A 85 -9.64 19.11 3.02
N THR A 86 -10.91 18.72 2.95
CA THR A 86 -11.99 19.30 3.76
C THR A 86 -12.57 18.22 4.68
N SER A 87 -12.82 18.57 5.95
CA SER A 87 -13.40 17.67 6.97
C SER A 87 -12.57 16.41 7.27
N GLY A 88 -11.24 16.48 7.21
CA GLY A 88 -10.33 15.35 7.43
C GLY A 88 -9.93 15.05 8.90
N GLN A 89 -10.68 15.51 9.89
CA GLN A 89 -10.29 15.46 11.31
C GLN A 89 -10.87 14.23 12.04
N VAL A 90 -10.35 13.92 13.23
CA VAL A 90 -10.88 12.83 14.05
C VAL A 90 -12.34 13.11 14.42
N GLY A 91 -13.21 12.12 14.23
CA GLY A 91 -14.66 12.22 14.47
C GLY A 91 -15.46 12.72 13.26
N SER A 92 -14.83 13.25 12.21
CA SER A 92 -15.53 13.70 11.01
C SER A 92 -16.25 12.56 10.32
N GLN A 93 -17.53 12.76 9.98
CA GLN A 93 -18.38 11.75 9.32
C GLN A 93 -18.16 11.68 7.81
N GLY A 94 -17.43 12.64 7.24
CA GLY A 94 -17.05 12.60 5.85
C GLY A 94 -15.77 13.37 5.59
N VAL A 95 -15.13 13.11 4.47
CA VAL A 95 -13.92 13.77 4.01
C VAL A 95 -14.02 14.04 2.51
N THR A 96 -13.70 15.26 2.11
CA THR A 96 -13.50 15.61 0.70
C THR A 96 -12.03 15.78 0.45
N PHE A 97 -11.53 15.14 -0.60
CA PHE A 97 -10.14 15.12 -0.99
C PHE A 97 -10.03 15.52 -2.46
N GLU A 98 -9.33 16.63 -2.70
CA GLU A 98 -9.16 17.28 -3.99
C GLU A 98 -7.68 17.24 -4.37
N PRO A 99 -7.25 16.24 -5.15
CA PRO A 99 -5.88 16.19 -5.66
C PRO A 99 -5.64 17.34 -6.65
N PRO A 100 -4.40 17.86 -6.76
CA PRO A 100 -4.15 18.96 -7.67
C PRO A 100 -4.39 18.49 -9.11
N CYS A 101 -5.23 19.23 -9.82
CA CYS A 101 -5.61 18.94 -11.20
C CYS A 101 -4.36 18.98 -12.10
N SER A 102 -4.21 18.01 -13.00
CA SER A 102 -3.36 18.22 -14.17
C SER A 102 -4.20 18.99 -15.19
N SER A 103 -4.20 20.31 -15.09
CA SER A 103 -4.38 21.07 -16.32
C SER A 103 -3.26 20.64 -17.25
N ASN A 104 -3.61 20.38 -18.52
CA ASN A 104 -2.61 20.21 -19.57
C ASN A 104 -1.55 21.31 -19.40
N ALA A 105 -0.28 20.94 -19.58
CA ALA A 105 0.75 21.94 -19.85
C ALA A 105 0.19 22.88 -20.93
N ASP A 106 0.23 24.18 -20.62
CA ASP A 106 0.20 25.36 -21.51
C ASP A 106 -0.54 26.49 -20.78
N GLY A 107 0.22 27.41 -20.20
CA GLY A 107 -0.35 28.60 -19.58
C GLY A 107 0.45 29.27 -18.46
N GLU A 108 1.78 29.13 -18.40
CA GLU A 108 2.62 30.11 -17.70
C GLU A 108 3.94 30.32 -18.44
N GLU A 109 3.83 30.70 -19.71
CA GLU A 109 4.84 31.53 -20.37
C GLU A 109 4.09 32.50 -21.28
N SER A 110 3.64 33.61 -20.70
CA SER A 110 3.13 34.76 -21.44
C SER A 110 4.02 35.95 -21.13
N LEU A 111 5.21 35.95 -21.72
CA LEU A 111 5.79 37.16 -22.31
C LEU A 111 6.45 36.76 -23.63
N LEU A 112 5.98 37.41 -24.70
CA LEU A 112 6.43 37.43 -26.10
C LEU A 112 5.65 36.50 -27.07
N ARG A 113 4.93 37.18 -27.98
CA ARG A 113 4.12 36.68 -29.10
C ARG A 113 5.01 36.21 -30.27
N GLU A 114 4.46 35.38 -31.17
CA GLU A 114 4.15 35.71 -32.59
C GLU A 114 3.68 34.42 -33.36
N ASP A 115 2.48 34.53 -33.94
CA ASP A 115 1.78 33.90 -35.08
C ASP A 115 2.16 32.55 -35.78
N GLY A 116 1.13 31.72 -36.03
CA GLY A 116 1.09 30.68 -37.08
C GLY A 116 -0.13 29.71 -37.02
N PRO A 117 -0.89 29.45 -38.12
CA PRO A 117 -2.24 28.83 -38.07
C PRO A 117 -2.33 27.28 -38.23
N LEU A 118 -3.47 26.76 -37.72
CA LEU A 118 -3.94 25.38 -37.50
C LEU A 118 -4.47 24.61 -38.75
N HIS A 119 -4.39 23.25 -38.78
CA HIS A 119 -5.48 22.25 -39.09
C HIS A 119 -4.93 20.80 -39.28
N SER A 120 -5.23 19.81 -38.38
CA SER A 120 -6.30 18.76 -38.38
C SER A 120 -5.95 17.43 -39.11
N PRO A 121 -6.64 16.26 -38.94
CA PRO A 121 -7.52 15.73 -37.86
C PRO A 121 -7.37 14.19 -37.56
N ASN A 122 -8.15 13.71 -36.56
CA ASN A 122 -8.75 12.36 -36.39
C ASN A 122 -7.91 11.09 -36.12
N ALA A 123 -8.08 10.52 -34.92
CA ALA A 123 -8.26 9.09 -34.71
C ALA A 123 -9.13 8.82 -33.46
N ILE A 124 -10.28 8.19 -33.67
CA ILE A 124 -11.21 7.65 -32.66
C ILE A 124 -10.96 6.14 -32.57
N ALA A 125 -10.68 5.60 -31.37
CA ALA A 125 -11.30 4.39 -30.81
C ALA A 125 -10.45 3.76 -29.69
N GLY A 126 -11.06 3.61 -28.50
CA GLY A 126 -10.86 2.48 -27.59
C GLY A 126 -9.55 2.38 -26.80
N ASP A 127 -9.48 3.04 -25.63
CA ASP A 127 -8.75 2.44 -24.50
C ASP A 127 -9.30 2.93 -23.15
N SER A 128 -9.79 2.00 -22.33
CA SER A 128 -10.27 2.24 -20.95
C SER A 128 -9.12 2.19 -19.93
N ALA A 129 -7.88 2.39 -20.36
CA ALA A 129 -6.78 2.75 -19.48
C ALA A 129 -7.10 4.10 -18.82
N ALA A 130 -7.61 4.06 -17.58
CA ALA A 130 -7.75 5.23 -16.73
C ALA A 130 -6.47 6.07 -16.84
N ARG A 131 -6.63 7.31 -17.33
CA ARG A 131 -5.55 8.27 -17.61
C ARG A 131 -4.72 8.51 -16.34
N LEU A 132 -3.73 7.65 -16.09
CA LEU A 132 -2.65 7.92 -15.14
C LEU A 132 -1.99 9.21 -15.61
N VAL A 133 -2.08 10.21 -14.75
CA VAL A 133 -1.86 11.61 -15.11
C VAL A 133 -0.38 11.87 -15.46
N SER A 134 -0.15 12.66 -16.50
CA SER A 134 1.17 13.25 -16.74
C SER A 134 1.44 14.30 -15.66
N LEU A 135 2.02 13.90 -14.53
CA LEU A 135 2.46 14.82 -13.50
C LEU A 135 3.81 15.41 -13.88
N THR A 136 3.77 16.47 -14.68
CA THR A 136 4.95 17.27 -14.98
C THR A 136 5.58 17.77 -13.67
N ARG A 137 6.79 17.26 -13.36
CA ARG A 137 7.74 17.66 -12.31
C ARG A 137 7.14 18.11 -10.95
N ARG A 138 6.53 17.17 -10.20
CA ARG A 138 6.31 17.39 -8.76
C ARG A 138 7.55 16.96 -7.98
N LYS A 139 8.18 17.89 -7.24
CA LYS A 139 9.34 17.60 -6.38
C LYS A 139 8.89 16.88 -5.12
N LEU A 140 8.95 15.55 -5.16
CA LEU A 140 8.83 14.68 -3.99
C LEU A 140 10.08 14.81 -3.12
N CYS A 141 9.94 14.63 -1.79
CA CYS A 141 11.09 14.58 -0.89
C CYS A 141 11.77 13.20 -1.00
N SER A 142 13.09 13.16 -0.88
CA SER A 142 13.84 11.90 -0.78
C SER A 142 13.61 11.19 0.56
N GLU A 143 13.17 11.90 1.59
CA GLU A 143 12.89 11.36 2.92
C GLU A 143 11.59 11.89 3.50
N TYR A 144 10.80 10.99 4.08
CA TYR A 144 9.56 11.27 4.78
C TYR A 144 9.61 10.75 6.21
N ASN A 145 9.27 11.60 7.18
CA ASN A 145 9.18 11.24 8.60
C ASN A 145 7.72 11.25 9.02
N ILE A 146 7.19 10.05 9.28
CA ILE A 146 5.79 9.81 9.55
C ILE A 146 5.66 9.30 10.99
N ARG A 147 4.91 10.02 11.81
CA ARG A 147 4.56 9.55 13.15
C ARG A 147 3.08 9.18 13.18
N LEU A 148 2.81 7.88 13.16
CA LEU A 148 1.47 7.33 13.20
C LEU A 148 1.39 6.30 14.33
N PRO A 149 0.58 6.51 15.37
CA PRO A 149 0.40 5.50 16.41
C PRO A 149 -0.24 4.19 15.89
N THR A 150 -0.66 4.16 14.62
CA THR A 150 -1.33 3.02 13.98
C THR A 150 -0.86 2.83 12.53
N PRO A 151 -0.79 1.58 12.05
CA PRO A 151 -0.25 1.26 10.72
C PRO A 151 -1.16 1.73 9.57
N GLY A 152 -0.54 2.21 8.49
CA GLY A 152 -1.23 2.67 7.28
C GLY A 152 -0.52 2.17 6.01
N SER A 153 -1.27 1.46 5.16
CA SER A 153 -0.79 0.86 3.89
C SER A 153 -1.07 1.72 2.65
N ALA A 154 -1.65 2.91 2.80
CA ALA A 154 -2.20 3.69 1.68
C ALA A 154 -1.14 4.34 0.78
N LEU A 155 0.10 4.46 1.26
CA LEU A 155 1.07 5.37 0.67
C LEU A 155 1.93 4.72 -0.43
N TYR A 156 2.12 3.40 -0.39
CA TYR A 156 3.10 2.71 -1.23
C TYR A 156 2.83 2.84 -2.74
N PRO A 157 1.62 2.56 -3.27
CA PRO A 157 1.35 2.74 -4.70
C PRO A 157 1.54 4.19 -5.17
N TYR A 158 1.15 5.15 -4.34
CA TYR A 158 1.34 6.56 -4.66
C TYR A 158 2.83 6.93 -4.75
N LEU A 159 3.67 6.48 -3.80
CA LEU A 159 5.11 6.78 -3.83
C LEU A 159 5.85 6.09 -4.98
N LEU A 160 5.44 4.88 -5.37
CA LEU A 160 6.00 4.19 -6.53
C LEU A 160 5.86 5.02 -7.80
N TRP A 161 4.67 5.59 -8.02
CA TRP A 161 4.35 6.35 -9.22
C TRP A 161 4.70 7.84 -9.10
N ALA A 162 4.59 8.46 -7.93
CA ALA A 162 5.02 9.85 -7.77
C ALA A 162 6.54 9.97 -7.85
N GLY A 163 7.27 8.99 -7.30
CA GLY A 163 8.73 8.96 -7.32
C GLY A 163 9.33 8.73 -8.71
N SER A 164 8.61 8.13 -9.64
CA SER A 164 9.12 7.94 -11.01
C SER A 164 9.21 9.25 -11.80
N HIS A 165 8.63 10.33 -11.26
CA HIS A 165 8.70 11.68 -11.80
C HIS A 165 9.78 12.53 -11.09
N THR A 166 10.55 11.93 -10.16
CA THR A 166 11.66 12.58 -9.47
C THR A 166 12.99 11.96 -9.85
N SER A 167 14.07 12.75 -9.80
CA SER A 167 15.44 12.28 -10.04
C SER A 167 16.05 11.51 -8.87
N THR A 168 15.23 11.08 -7.89
CA THR A 168 15.70 10.40 -6.68
C THR A 168 15.68 8.89 -6.88
N PRO A 169 16.80 8.17 -6.70
CA PRO A 169 16.86 6.72 -6.95
C PRO A 169 16.04 5.89 -5.96
N SER A 170 15.83 6.43 -4.75
CA SER A 170 14.96 5.82 -3.74
C SER A 170 14.31 6.89 -2.86
N ILE A 171 13.17 6.54 -2.28
CA ILE A 171 12.44 7.34 -1.30
C ILE A 171 12.51 6.60 0.04
N LYS A 172 13.06 7.28 1.05
CA LYS A 172 13.13 6.77 2.42
C LYS A 172 11.89 7.22 3.20
N VAL A 173 11.19 6.27 3.82
CA VAL A 173 10.01 6.55 4.63
C VAL A 173 10.20 5.98 6.02
N ASN A 174 10.39 6.88 6.98
CA ASN A 174 10.55 6.59 8.40
C ASN A 174 9.16 6.58 9.05
N ILE A 175 8.72 5.46 9.61
CA ILE A 175 7.43 5.34 10.30
C ILE A 175 7.66 5.06 11.78
N ILE A 176 7.25 5.99 12.63
CA ILE A 176 7.20 5.84 14.08
C ILE A 176 5.78 5.45 14.47
N GLY A 177 5.58 4.20 14.91
CA GLY A 177 4.24 3.61 15.10
C GLY A 177 4.25 2.21 15.70
N GLY A 178 3.06 1.60 15.80
CA GLY A 178 2.96 0.17 16.12
C GLY A 178 3.50 -0.69 14.98
N THR A 179 4.49 -1.56 15.25
CA THR A 179 5.06 -2.51 14.28
C THR A 179 4.48 -3.91 14.43
N ASN A 180 3.83 -4.19 15.57
CA ASN A 180 3.23 -5.47 15.93
C ASN A 180 1.81 -5.20 16.48
N GLY A 181 0.88 -4.84 15.58
CA GLY A 181 -0.52 -4.61 15.90
C GLY A 181 -1.44 -5.75 15.45
N THR A 182 -2.57 -5.95 16.14
CA THR A 182 -3.46 -7.11 15.94
C THR A 182 -4.17 -7.13 14.60
N ASN A 183 -4.64 -5.98 14.12
CA ASN A 183 -5.49 -5.87 12.92
C ASN A 183 -4.75 -5.17 11.77
N SER A 184 -3.47 -5.47 11.65
CA SER A 184 -2.57 -4.81 10.71
C SER A 184 -1.38 -5.69 10.40
N PRO A 185 -0.83 -5.60 9.18
CA PRO A 185 0.44 -6.24 8.85
C PRO A 185 1.52 -5.85 9.87
N SER A 186 2.15 -6.85 10.48
CA SER A 186 3.34 -6.64 11.31
C SER A 186 4.55 -6.35 10.43
N TYR A 187 5.64 -5.87 11.04
CA TYR A 187 6.94 -5.81 10.37
C TYR A 187 7.34 -7.18 9.79
N ASP A 188 7.24 -8.23 10.60
CA ASP A 188 7.67 -9.58 10.21
C ASP A 188 6.85 -10.10 9.01
N TYR A 189 5.54 -9.79 8.95
CA TYR A 189 4.70 -10.08 7.78
C TYR A 189 5.12 -9.26 6.56
N ALA A 190 5.38 -7.96 6.73
CA ALA A 190 5.82 -7.12 5.63
C ALA A 190 7.15 -7.64 5.03
N ALA A 191 8.12 -7.99 5.87
CA ALA A 191 9.44 -8.45 5.47
C ALA A 191 9.41 -9.87 4.87
N GLN A 192 8.67 -10.81 5.47
CA GLN A 192 8.70 -12.22 5.06
C GLN A 192 7.66 -12.57 3.98
N VAL A 193 6.58 -11.79 3.86
CA VAL A 193 5.47 -12.09 2.95
C VAL A 193 5.29 -10.98 1.93
N MET A 194 5.07 -9.73 2.34
CA MET A 194 4.70 -8.67 1.36
C MET A 194 5.84 -8.34 0.41
N VAL A 195 7.05 -8.09 0.93
CA VAL A 195 8.20 -7.66 0.14
C VAL A 195 8.59 -8.71 -0.93
N PRO A 196 8.77 -10.00 -0.60
CA PRO A 196 9.08 -11.00 -1.62
C PRO A 196 7.97 -11.14 -2.67
N ASN A 197 6.70 -11.06 -2.27
CA ASN A 197 5.59 -11.14 -3.22
C ASN A 197 5.51 -9.91 -4.12
N PHE A 198 5.79 -8.70 -3.63
CA PHE A 198 5.85 -7.51 -4.47
C PHE A 198 6.93 -7.63 -5.54
N GLN A 199 8.10 -8.14 -5.19
CA GLN A 199 9.17 -8.42 -6.15
C GLN A 199 8.74 -9.45 -7.20
N LYS A 200 8.07 -10.55 -6.79
CA LYS A 200 7.53 -11.56 -7.71
C LYS A 200 6.49 -11.00 -8.69
N LEU A 201 5.71 -10.03 -8.23
CA LEU A 201 4.73 -9.31 -9.04
C LEU A 201 5.38 -8.25 -9.97
N GLY A 202 6.71 -8.18 -10.03
CA GLY A 202 7.45 -7.25 -10.88
C GLY A 202 7.47 -5.81 -10.38
N LEU A 203 7.10 -5.57 -9.11
CA LEU A 203 7.21 -4.23 -8.52
C LEU A 203 8.70 -3.92 -8.23
N PRO A 204 9.09 -2.64 -8.27
CA PRO A 204 10.45 -2.23 -7.94
C PRO A 204 10.89 -2.65 -6.53
N PRO A 205 12.20 -2.77 -6.27
CA PRO A 205 12.72 -3.19 -4.97
C PRO A 205 12.17 -2.37 -3.80
N LEU A 206 11.64 -3.07 -2.80
CA LEU A 206 11.19 -2.51 -1.53
C LEU A 206 12.02 -3.11 -0.40
N TYR A 207 12.75 -2.28 0.33
CA TYR A 207 13.49 -2.71 1.52
C TYR A 207 12.81 -2.20 2.79
N VAL A 208 12.81 -3.01 3.85
CA VAL A 208 12.18 -2.67 5.12
C VAL A 208 13.13 -2.99 6.27
N ALA A 209 13.48 -1.98 7.05
CA ALA A 209 14.38 -2.08 8.20
C ALA A 209 13.63 -1.79 9.51
N LEU A 210 13.62 -2.76 10.43
CA LEU A 210 13.10 -2.56 11.77
C LEU A 210 14.19 -1.97 12.67
N HIS A 211 13.94 -0.81 13.26
CA HIS A 211 14.84 -0.19 14.24
C HIS A 211 14.38 -0.41 15.68
N LYS A 212 13.07 -0.40 15.91
CA LYS A 212 12.48 -0.62 17.23
C LYS A 212 11.09 -1.23 17.12
N ARG A 213 10.78 -2.23 17.94
CA ARG A 213 9.43 -2.82 18.01
C ARG A 213 8.44 -1.91 18.75
N GLY A 214 7.27 -1.76 18.15
CA GLY A 214 6.12 -1.04 18.69
C GLY A 214 4.93 -1.97 18.86
N TRP A 215 4.32 -1.93 20.04
CA TRP A 215 3.20 -2.80 20.41
C TRP A 215 1.95 -1.97 20.60
N THR A 216 0.82 -2.44 20.07
CA THR A 216 -0.49 -1.78 20.25
C THR A 216 -1.39 -2.52 21.24
N THR A 217 -0.96 -3.67 21.75
CA THR A 217 -1.64 -4.48 22.76
C THR A 217 -0.77 -4.59 24.01
N GLY A 218 -1.40 -4.73 25.17
CA GLY A 218 -0.71 -4.73 26.45
C GLY A 218 -0.04 -3.37 26.73
N VAL A 219 1.24 -3.41 27.10
CA VAL A 219 2.01 -2.17 27.30
C VAL A 219 2.35 -1.54 25.95
N VAL A 220 1.54 -0.56 25.57
CA VAL A 220 1.65 0.18 24.31
C VAL A 220 3.04 0.83 24.22
N SER A 221 3.71 0.65 23.08
CA SER A 221 4.97 1.32 22.80
C SER A 221 5.08 1.71 21.34
N MET A 222 5.75 2.83 21.10
CA MET A 222 6.08 3.26 19.74
C MET A 222 7.31 2.49 19.26
N GLY A 223 7.17 1.90 18.08
CA GLY A 223 8.25 1.32 17.30
C GLY A 223 8.71 2.29 16.23
N PHE A 224 9.73 1.87 15.49
CA PHE A 224 10.32 2.62 14.41
C PHE A 224 10.75 1.64 13.31
N VAL A 225 10.23 1.86 12.11
CA VAL A 225 10.54 1.09 10.91
C VAL A 225 10.85 2.07 9.78
N THR A 226 11.81 1.71 8.93
CA THR A 226 12.18 2.47 7.75
C THR A 226 11.89 1.65 6.50
N PHE A 227 11.24 2.26 5.52
CA PHE A 227 11.03 1.70 4.19
C PHE A 227 11.93 2.44 3.20
N HIS A 228 12.63 1.70 2.35
CA HIS A 228 13.31 2.25 1.17
C HIS A 228 12.57 1.79 -0.06
N ILE A 229 11.85 2.73 -0.68
CA ILE A 229 10.99 2.50 -1.83
C ILE A 229 11.74 2.94 -3.08
N HIS A 230 12.02 2.00 -3.98
CA HIS A 230 12.50 2.34 -5.32
C HIS A 230 11.28 2.71 -6.18
N PRO A 231 11.24 3.88 -6.81
CA PRO A 231 10.12 4.24 -7.68
C PRO A 231 10.04 3.37 -8.94
N LEU A 232 8.92 3.48 -9.66
CA LEU A 232 8.81 2.92 -11.01
C LEU A 232 9.85 3.60 -11.93
N GLN A 233 10.38 2.86 -12.90
CA GLN A 233 11.25 3.43 -13.92
C GLN A 233 10.40 3.95 -15.08
N SER A 234 10.76 5.10 -15.64
CA SER A 234 10.20 5.56 -16.91
C SER A 234 10.82 4.70 -18.03
N CYS A 235 9.98 4.13 -18.88
CA CYS A 235 10.45 3.25 -19.96
C CYS A 235 11.05 4.09 -21.09
N GLU A 236 12.37 4.23 -21.17
CA GLU A 236 13.05 4.96 -22.27
C GLU A 236 13.06 4.19 -23.61
N GLN A 237 12.49 2.98 -23.67
CA GLN A 237 12.55 2.11 -24.85
C GLN A 237 11.41 2.34 -25.85
N THR A 238 11.22 3.58 -26.32
CA THR A 238 10.65 3.83 -27.66
C THR A 238 11.11 5.21 -28.14
N ARG A 239 12.03 5.22 -29.12
CA ARG A 239 12.55 6.43 -29.80
C ARG A 239 11.52 7.13 -30.71
N ASN A 240 10.26 7.21 -30.33
CA ASN A 240 9.23 7.95 -31.07
C ASN A 240 8.42 8.83 -30.11
N ILE A 241 8.63 10.14 -30.23
CA ILE A 241 7.82 11.29 -29.77
C ILE A 241 6.67 10.93 -28.81
N GLY A 242 6.98 10.95 -27.51
CA GLY A 242 6.01 10.80 -26.42
C GLY A 242 6.72 10.34 -25.16
N THR A 243 6.76 11.16 -24.11
CA THR A 243 7.32 10.78 -22.81
C THR A 243 6.59 9.55 -22.27
N ALA A 244 7.23 8.40 -22.28
CA ALA A 244 6.61 7.16 -21.80
C ALA A 244 6.33 7.29 -20.29
N LEU A 245 5.04 7.39 -19.95
CA LEU A 245 4.63 7.44 -18.56
C LEU A 245 5.03 6.16 -17.83
N PRO A 246 5.49 6.25 -16.58
CA PRO A 246 5.83 5.10 -15.76
C PRO A 246 4.56 4.25 -15.56
N LYS A 247 4.66 2.96 -15.90
CA LYS A 247 3.54 2.01 -15.81
C LYS A 247 3.80 1.00 -14.70
N PHE A 248 2.75 0.70 -13.93
CA PHE A 248 2.78 -0.46 -13.05
C PHE A 248 2.92 -1.75 -13.88
N PRO A 249 3.62 -2.77 -13.36
CA PRO A 249 3.66 -4.07 -14.01
C PRO A 249 2.23 -4.60 -14.16
N ARG A 250 1.97 -5.31 -15.26
CA ARG A 250 0.70 -6.02 -15.44
C ARG A 250 0.69 -7.18 -14.44
N ILE A 251 -0.19 -7.08 -13.46
CA ILE A 251 -0.39 -8.12 -12.45
C ILE A 251 -1.72 -8.82 -12.76
N ASN A 252 -1.64 -10.07 -13.17
CA ASN A 252 -2.80 -10.95 -13.23
C ASN A 252 -2.53 -12.17 -12.36
N ILE A 253 -3.23 -12.24 -11.22
CA ILE A 253 -3.05 -13.31 -10.24
C ILE A 253 -3.41 -14.68 -10.84
N MET A 254 -4.29 -14.69 -11.86
CA MET A 254 -4.70 -15.90 -12.55
C MET A 254 -3.61 -16.50 -13.45
N ASP A 255 -2.55 -15.73 -13.75
CA ASP A 255 -1.40 -16.23 -14.51
C ASP A 255 -0.43 -17.04 -13.63
N TYR A 256 -0.67 -17.12 -12.31
CA TYR A 256 0.21 -17.81 -11.37
C TYR A 256 -0.47 -19.06 -10.80
N ASP A 257 0.17 -20.21 -10.99
CA ASP A 257 -0.26 -21.43 -10.32
C ASP A 257 -0.04 -21.37 -8.80
N ARG A 258 -0.91 -22.07 -8.07
CA ARG A 258 -0.69 -22.27 -6.63
C ARG A 258 0.52 -23.18 -6.44
N GLY A 259 1.62 -22.60 -5.95
CA GLY A 259 2.81 -23.34 -5.56
C GLY A 259 2.55 -24.36 -4.45
N LYS A 260 3.39 -25.40 -4.39
CA LYS A 260 3.36 -26.43 -3.33
C LYS A 260 4.19 -25.98 -2.14
N ILE A 261 3.80 -26.35 -0.92
CA ILE A 261 4.55 -25.99 0.29
C ILE A 261 5.89 -26.73 0.30
N THR A 262 6.99 -25.98 0.35
CA THR A 262 8.37 -26.51 0.36
C THR A 262 9.04 -26.37 1.72
N SER A 263 8.67 -25.37 2.52
CA SER A 263 9.15 -25.21 3.90
C SER A 263 8.21 -24.31 4.71
N ILE A 264 8.36 -24.33 6.04
CA ILE A 264 7.64 -23.41 6.92
C ILE A 264 8.63 -22.70 7.84
N ARG A 265 8.56 -21.38 7.84
CA ARG A 265 9.32 -20.49 8.72
C ARG A 265 8.47 -20.06 9.91
N ILE A 266 9.06 -20.09 11.09
CA ILE A 266 8.45 -19.65 12.33
C ILE A 266 9.19 -18.42 12.84
N THR A 267 8.46 -17.38 13.18
CA THR A 267 8.95 -16.26 13.99
C THR A 267 8.30 -16.29 15.36
N VAL A 268 9.10 -16.21 16.42
CA VAL A 268 8.62 -16.16 17.82
C VAL A 268 9.18 -14.93 18.51
N LEU A 269 8.31 -14.10 19.06
CA LEU A 269 8.70 -13.02 19.98
C LEU A 269 8.00 -13.28 21.31
N ALA A 270 8.79 -13.51 22.36
CA ALA A 270 8.26 -13.80 23.68
C ALA A 270 9.30 -13.48 24.75
N LEU A 271 8.86 -13.37 26.01
CA LEU A 271 9.74 -13.04 27.13
C LEU A 271 10.76 -14.18 27.39
N ASP A 272 11.98 -13.82 27.77
CA ASP A 272 12.99 -14.77 28.28
C ASP A 272 12.92 -14.91 29.81
N ALA A 273 11.72 -15.14 30.32
CA ALA A 273 11.52 -15.54 31.71
C ALA A 273 11.47 -17.07 31.79
N LEU A 274 12.08 -17.64 32.83
CA LEU A 274 11.99 -19.07 33.10
C LEU A 274 10.53 -19.45 33.36
N LEU A 275 10.07 -20.51 32.70
CA LEU A 275 8.75 -21.10 32.97
C LEU A 275 8.86 -22.09 34.11
N PRO A 276 8.14 -21.87 35.23
CA PRO A 276 8.09 -22.85 36.32
C PRO A 276 7.48 -24.17 35.83
N GLY A 277 8.12 -25.29 36.15
CA GLY A 277 7.58 -26.64 35.91
C GLY A 277 7.71 -27.19 34.49
N THR A 278 8.31 -26.46 33.54
CA THR A 278 8.66 -27.01 32.22
C THR A 278 10.17 -27.14 32.08
N THR A 279 10.66 -28.38 32.15
CA THR A 279 12.06 -28.71 31.86
C THR A 279 12.20 -29.39 30.50
N ILE A 280 13.37 -29.27 29.88
CA ILE A 280 13.84 -30.17 28.84
C ILE A 280 15.03 -30.92 29.45
N GLY A 281 14.81 -32.16 29.88
CA GLY A 281 15.77 -32.82 30.77
C GLY A 281 15.80 -32.14 32.15
N GLU A 282 16.99 -31.78 32.64
CA GLU A 282 17.21 -31.09 33.94
C GLU A 282 17.29 -29.55 33.83
N GLN A 283 17.20 -28.98 32.62
CA GLN A 283 17.31 -27.52 32.43
C GLN A 283 15.94 -26.85 32.32
N LEU A 284 15.77 -25.75 33.08
CA LEU A 284 14.60 -24.86 33.03
C LEU A 284 14.52 -24.17 31.66
N GLN A 285 13.33 -24.14 31.07
CA GLN A 285 13.08 -23.55 29.76
C GLN A 285 12.50 -22.13 29.89
N THR A 286 12.88 -21.18 29.02
CA THR A 286 12.22 -19.87 28.97
C THR A 286 10.86 -19.93 28.25
N VAL A 287 9.98 -18.92 28.47
CA VAL A 287 8.71 -18.79 27.74
C VAL A 287 8.93 -18.82 26.23
N ARG A 288 9.94 -18.11 25.73
CA ARG A 288 10.28 -18.08 24.30
C ARG A 288 10.73 -19.44 23.77
N GLN A 289 11.66 -20.10 24.45
CA GLN A 289 12.10 -21.44 24.06
C GLN A 289 10.94 -22.44 24.08
N PHE A 290 10.06 -22.35 25.08
CA PHE A 290 8.86 -23.19 25.16
C PHE A 290 7.96 -22.94 23.96
N ALA A 291 7.70 -21.66 23.63
CA ALA A 291 6.90 -21.28 22.47
C ALA A 291 7.48 -21.81 21.16
N GLU A 292 8.79 -21.70 20.92
CA GLU A 292 9.45 -22.28 19.75
C GLU A 292 9.23 -23.79 19.64
N ARG A 293 9.53 -24.52 20.72
CA ARG A 293 9.42 -25.98 20.76
C ARG A 293 7.98 -26.43 20.59
N HIS A 294 7.05 -25.82 21.33
CA HIS A 294 5.65 -26.16 21.32
C HIS A 294 5.04 -25.87 19.94
N THR A 295 5.29 -24.68 19.39
CA THR A 295 4.82 -24.30 18.05
C THR A 295 5.34 -25.26 16.99
N ARG A 296 6.64 -25.56 16.98
CA ARG A 296 7.24 -26.50 16.02
C ARG A 296 6.62 -27.90 16.13
N ARG A 297 6.39 -28.40 17.35
CA ARG A 297 5.79 -29.73 17.58
C ARG A 297 4.33 -29.77 17.16
N THR A 298 3.54 -28.78 17.54
CA THR A 298 2.11 -28.67 17.20
C THR A 298 1.94 -28.51 15.70
N LEU A 299 2.73 -27.65 15.07
CA LEU A 299 2.75 -27.50 13.61
C LEU A 299 3.10 -28.82 12.93
N ARG A 300 4.14 -29.53 13.38
CA ARG A 300 4.51 -30.84 12.81
C ARG A 300 3.37 -31.86 12.88
N LYS A 301 2.57 -31.85 13.95
CA LYS A 301 1.38 -32.71 14.07
C LYS A 301 0.29 -32.26 13.10
N ALA A 302 -0.01 -30.97 13.05
CA ALA A 302 -1.02 -30.41 12.15
C ALA A 302 -0.70 -30.63 10.66
N LEU A 303 0.57 -30.54 10.25
CA LEU A 303 0.94 -30.81 8.86
C LEU A 303 0.66 -32.24 8.40
N LYS A 304 0.63 -33.22 9.33
CA LYS A 304 0.29 -34.61 9.00
C LYS A 304 -1.18 -34.81 8.68
N THR A 305 -2.05 -33.89 9.09
CA THR A 305 -3.49 -33.98 8.86
C THR A 305 -3.92 -33.25 7.59
N LEU A 306 -2.98 -32.56 6.92
CA LEU A 306 -3.24 -31.87 5.66
C LEU A 306 -3.13 -32.83 4.48
N ASP A 307 -3.83 -32.52 3.40
CA ASP A 307 -3.78 -33.27 2.15
C ASP A 307 -2.35 -33.23 1.56
N ALA A 308 -1.85 -34.40 1.15
CA ALA A 308 -0.57 -34.57 0.47
C ALA A 308 -0.47 -33.70 -0.81
N SER A 309 -1.60 -33.42 -1.46
CA SER A 309 -1.67 -32.57 -2.65
C SER A 309 -1.15 -31.14 -2.43
N LEU A 310 -1.05 -30.66 -1.19
CA LEU A 310 -0.53 -29.33 -0.86
C LEU A 310 1.01 -29.27 -0.84
N PHE A 311 1.67 -30.42 -0.82
CA PHE A 311 3.12 -30.54 -0.70
C PHE A 311 3.75 -30.97 -2.02
N ASP A 312 5.04 -30.67 -2.16
CA ASP A 312 5.83 -31.16 -3.28
C ASP A 312 5.92 -32.70 -3.21
N GLN A 313 5.54 -33.37 -4.30
CA GLN A 313 5.42 -34.83 -4.34
C GLN A 313 6.77 -35.53 -4.17
N ASP A 314 7.86 -34.92 -4.63
CA ASP A 314 9.20 -35.50 -4.49
C ASP A 314 9.65 -35.49 -3.02
N TYR A 315 9.23 -34.47 -2.26
CA TYR A 315 9.44 -34.42 -0.82
C TYR A 315 8.54 -35.40 -0.07
N TRP A 316 7.26 -35.47 -0.43
CA TRP A 316 6.29 -36.32 0.25
C TRP A 316 6.59 -37.81 0.07
N ASN A 317 6.90 -38.22 -1.17
CA ASN A 317 7.13 -39.62 -1.52
C ASN A 317 8.49 -40.15 -1.04
N SER A 318 9.49 -39.28 -0.85
CA SER A 318 10.80 -39.65 -0.30
C SER A 318 10.79 -39.83 1.22
N GLY A 319 9.64 -39.69 1.89
CA GLY A 319 9.52 -39.72 3.35
C GLY A 319 10.19 -38.51 4.04
N ARG A 320 10.62 -37.50 3.27
CA ARG A 320 11.23 -36.29 3.77
C ARG A 320 10.16 -35.39 4.36
N LYS A 321 10.27 -35.08 5.65
CA LYS A 321 9.35 -34.17 6.32
C LYS A 321 9.59 -32.74 5.83
N VAL A 322 8.51 -32.00 5.57
CA VAL A 322 8.57 -30.55 5.27
C VAL A 322 9.47 -29.84 6.29
N PRO A 323 10.52 -29.14 5.87
CA PRO A 323 11.38 -28.37 6.76
C PRO A 323 10.57 -27.36 7.58
N ILE A 324 10.84 -27.31 8.89
CA ILE A 324 10.26 -26.30 9.79
C ILE A 324 11.43 -25.62 10.49
N GLU A 325 11.63 -24.34 10.18
CA GLU A 325 12.78 -23.55 10.61
C GLU A 325 12.34 -22.40 11.50
N ILE A 326 13.13 -22.09 12.53
CA ILE A 326 12.98 -20.86 13.28
C ILE A 326 13.73 -19.77 12.49
N HIS A 327 12.97 -18.87 11.87
CA HIS A 327 13.53 -17.76 11.10
C HIS A 327 13.99 -16.62 12.01
N THR A 328 13.15 -16.26 12.98
CA THR A 328 13.44 -15.22 13.96
C THR A 328 12.97 -15.69 15.33
N SER A 329 13.83 -15.56 16.34
CA SER A 329 13.43 -15.71 17.73
C SER A 329 14.04 -14.59 18.57
N GLU A 330 13.19 -13.76 19.17
CA GLU A 330 13.61 -12.54 19.86
C GLU A 330 12.94 -12.43 21.23
N ALA A 331 13.73 -12.06 22.24
CA ALA A 331 13.25 -11.81 23.58
C ALA A 331 12.43 -10.51 23.62
N THR A 332 11.22 -10.56 24.16
CA THR A 332 10.43 -9.35 24.45
C THR A 332 10.66 -8.88 25.87
N THR A 333 10.41 -7.59 26.14
CA THR A 333 10.65 -6.99 27.46
C THR A 333 9.48 -7.13 28.43
N ASN A 334 8.37 -7.74 28.01
CA ASN A 334 7.15 -7.81 28.83
C ASN A 334 6.31 -9.05 28.47
N VAL A 335 5.68 -9.67 29.47
CA VAL A 335 4.82 -10.85 29.32
C VAL A 335 3.63 -10.64 28.36
N SER A 336 3.12 -9.41 28.26
CA SER A 336 2.00 -9.07 27.35
C SER A 336 2.42 -9.02 25.87
N ARG A 337 3.71 -9.15 25.59
CA ARG A 337 4.29 -9.09 24.24
C ARG A 337 4.64 -10.50 23.80
N PHE A 338 3.65 -11.19 23.26
CA PHE A 338 3.79 -12.51 22.70
C PHE A 338 3.32 -12.50 21.24
N TYR A 339 4.15 -13.03 20.35
CA TYR A 339 3.88 -13.02 18.92
C TYR A 339 4.42 -14.30 18.28
N ILE A 340 3.61 -14.92 17.43
CA ILE A 340 4.03 -16.01 16.57
C ILE A 340 3.56 -15.69 15.16
N LEU A 341 4.47 -15.84 14.19
CA LEU A 341 4.14 -15.84 12.76
C LEU A 341 4.59 -17.15 12.15
N LEU A 342 3.70 -17.75 11.37
CA LEU A 342 3.96 -18.93 10.57
C LEU A 342 3.90 -18.53 9.09
N VAL A 343 4.98 -18.75 8.35
CA VAL A 343 5.05 -18.46 6.92
C VAL A 343 5.35 -19.74 6.18
N ALA A 344 4.39 -20.23 5.39
CA ALA A 344 4.62 -21.32 4.46
C ALA A 344 5.30 -20.77 3.20
N CYS A 345 6.50 -21.25 2.91
CA CYS A 345 7.17 -21.00 1.65
C CYS A 345 6.69 -22.02 0.63
N THR A 346 6.40 -21.55 -0.58
CA THR A 346 5.96 -22.40 -1.69
C THR A 346 7.01 -22.48 -2.78
N SER A 347 7.00 -23.55 -3.56
CA SER A 347 7.72 -23.64 -4.82
C SER A 347 7.36 -22.45 -5.70
N GLU A 348 8.31 -22.01 -6.52
CA GLU A 348 7.98 -21.10 -7.61
C GLU A 348 7.08 -21.86 -8.58
N ALA A 349 5.98 -21.23 -9.02
CA ALA A 349 5.25 -21.77 -10.16
C ALA A 349 6.25 -21.78 -11.32
N SER A 350 6.52 -22.95 -11.88
CA SER A 350 7.19 -23.07 -13.17
C SER A 350 6.28 -22.41 -14.20
N GLY A 351 6.51 -21.12 -14.45
CA GLY A 351 5.88 -20.36 -15.52
C GLY A 351 6.51 -20.69 -16.86
#